data_AF-A0A8J3UUL8-F1
#
_entry.id   AF-A0A8J3UUL8-F1
#
_cell.length_a   1.000
_cell.length_b   1.000
_cell.length_c   1.000
_cell.angle_alpha   90.00
_cell.angle_beta   90.00
_cell.angle_gamma   90.00
#
_symmetry.space_group_name_H-M   'P 1'
#
loop_
_entity.id
_entity.type
_entity.pdbx_description
1 polymer ?
#
loop_
_entity_poly.entity_id
_entity_poly.type
_entity_poly.pdbx_seq_one_letter_code
_entity_poly.pdbx_strand_id
1 'polypeptide(L)'
;MKRWIGVGLALLLGGAVVVAIVLGGGGNGDEGDAKGLTTVRGVIGSEKKPFFDDPQVQAAFAKHGLRVEVDTAGSRQIATSVDLGKYDFAFPSSVPAAEKIKQDRKAARTFSPFYSPMAIATFEPIADVLTKAGVVHDSGSGYQVLDVKKYLDMVGKGTRWDSLPGNTAYPARKRVLLTTTDVRTSNSAAMYLAITSYVANGDDVVNSSAQTAKVAETISPLFLDQGYSESSSEAPFEDYLAMGAGKTPMVVIYEAQYASHLFAGDGAIRPDMRLLYPSPTVLSKHTLVPFNDNAAEVGRLLQEDPEFARLETRYGFRTADPKVFAGLVASSKAGIPGSLVDVVEPPTYEHLERLISTIEQRYLASGKPSS
;
A
#
# COMPACT_ATOMS: atom_id res chain seq x y z
N MET A 1 -20.65 -43.83 10.24
CA MET A 1 -21.50 -42.75 10.81
C MET A 1 -20.90 -41.34 10.74
N LYS A 2 -19.59 -41.13 10.55
CA LYS A 2 -18.99 -39.77 10.46
C LYS A 2 -19.06 -39.08 9.08
N ARG A 3 -19.35 -39.79 7.98
CA ARG A 3 -19.43 -39.20 6.62
C ARG A 3 -20.80 -38.60 6.28
N TRP A 4 -21.85 -38.96 7.04
CA TRP A 4 -23.21 -38.48 6.81
C TRP A 4 -23.51 -37.19 7.59
N ILE A 5 -22.81 -36.95 8.68
CA ILE A 5 -22.88 -35.71 9.46
C ILE A 5 -22.31 -34.54 8.64
N GLY A 6 -21.23 -34.75 7.87
CA GLY A 6 -20.64 -33.73 7.01
C GLY A 6 -21.53 -33.34 5.81
N VAL A 7 -22.28 -34.30 5.25
CA VAL A 7 -23.22 -34.03 4.15
C VAL A 7 -24.48 -33.32 4.66
N GLY A 8 -24.98 -33.69 5.85
CA GLY A 8 -26.09 -32.99 6.50
C GLY A 8 -25.74 -31.55 6.87
N LEU A 9 -24.52 -31.30 7.35
CA LEU A 9 -24.06 -29.95 7.69
C LEU A 9 -23.81 -29.09 6.44
N ALA A 10 -23.28 -29.68 5.35
CA ALA A 10 -23.10 -28.99 4.07
C ALA A 10 -24.43 -28.62 3.40
N LEU A 11 -25.47 -29.45 3.54
CA LEU A 11 -26.82 -29.14 3.04
C LEU A 11 -27.53 -28.09 3.90
N LEU A 12 -27.30 -28.08 5.22
CA LEU A 12 -27.81 -27.03 6.11
C LEU A 12 -27.12 -25.68 5.86
N LEU A 13 -25.80 -25.68 5.66
CA LEU A 13 -25.03 -24.47 5.32
C LEU A 13 -25.34 -23.98 3.91
N GLY A 14 -25.45 -24.88 2.93
CA GLY A 14 -25.88 -24.55 1.58
C GLY A 14 -27.32 -24.03 1.53
N GLY A 15 -28.23 -24.62 2.31
CA GLY A 15 -29.60 -24.13 2.47
C GLY A 15 -29.68 -22.76 3.15
N ALA A 16 -28.88 -22.52 4.19
CA ALA A 16 -28.81 -21.22 4.86
C ALA A 16 -28.22 -20.12 3.96
N VAL A 17 -27.22 -20.45 3.13
CA VAL A 17 -26.63 -19.50 2.15
C VAL A 17 -27.60 -19.22 1.01
N VAL A 18 -28.33 -20.21 0.51
CA VAL A 18 -29.36 -20.00 -0.53
C VAL A 18 -30.55 -19.23 0.03
N VAL A 19 -30.97 -19.49 1.28
CA VAL A 19 -32.00 -18.69 1.96
C VAL A 19 -31.52 -17.27 2.24
N ALA A 20 -30.24 -17.05 2.56
CA ALA A 20 -29.66 -15.70 2.70
C ALA A 20 -29.57 -14.95 1.36
N ILE A 21 -29.31 -15.66 0.25
CA ILE A 21 -29.25 -15.06 -1.10
C ILE A 21 -30.67 -14.79 -1.64
N VAL A 22 -31.65 -15.64 -1.30
CA VAL A 22 -33.06 -15.46 -1.73
C VAL A 22 -33.81 -14.46 -0.83
N LEU A 23 -33.47 -14.36 0.46
CA LEU A 23 -33.99 -13.32 1.36
C LEU A 23 -33.21 -11.99 1.23
N GLY A 24 -31.97 -12.00 0.74
CA GLY A 24 -31.17 -10.80 0.45
C GLY A 24 -31.25 -10.31 -1.00
N GLY A 25 -31.94 -11.01 -1.88
CA GLY A 25 -31.97 -10.76 -3.33
C GLY A 25 -33.31 -10.26 -3.90
N GLY A 26 -34.30 -9.94 -3.06
CA GLY A 26 -35.63 -9.57 -3.54
C GLY A 26 -36.44 -8.81 -2.50
N GLY A 27 -36.13 -7.52 -2.31
CA GLY A 27 -36.87 -6.66 -1.39
C GLY A 27 -36.48 -5.21 -1.55
N ASN A 28 -37.22 -4.51 -2.42
CA ASN A 28 -37.26 -3.05 -2.44
C ASN A 28 -37.91 -2.61 -1.11
N GLY A 29 -37.10 -2.29 -0.10
CA GLY A 29 -37.58 -2.08 1.26
C GLY A 29 -36.55 -1.46 2.20
N ASP A 30 -36.28 -0.17 2.00
CA ASP A 30 -36.15 0.87 3.04
C ASP A 30 -35.51 0.43 4.39
N GLU A 31 -34.20 0.18 4.39
CA GLU A 31 -33.37 0.20 5.60
C GLU A 31 -32.72 1.57 5.72
N GLY A 32 -33.38 2.46 6.47
CA GLY A 32 -32.79 3.69 7.01
C GLY A 32 -32.23 4.65 5.97
N ASP A 33 -33.02 5.02 4.96
CA ASP A 33 -32.67 6.11 4.07
C ASP A 33 -32.42 7.37 4.92
N ALA A 34 -31.16 7.80 5.02
CA ALA A 34 -30.79 9.10 5.54
C ALA A 34 -31.32 10.14 4.55
N LYS A 35 -32.63 10.38 4.58
CA LYS A 35 -33.39 11.22 3.65
C LYS A 35 -32.73 12.60 3.59
N GLY A 36 -31.93 12.84 2.57
CA GLY A 36 -31.28 14.13 2.29
C GLY A 36 -29.77 14.13 2.06
N LEU A 37 -29.05 13.00 2.20
CA LEU A 37 -27.61 12.97 1.90
C LEU A 37 -27.32 12.87 0.39
N THR A 38 -26.36 13.66 -0.09
CA THR A 38 -25.84 13.57 -1.45
C THR A 38 -24.82 12.44 -1.53
N THR A 39 -25.09 11.43 -2.36
CA THR A 39 -24.15 10.32 -2.57
C THR A 39 -23.02 10.75 -3.49
N VAL A 40 -21.78 10.50 -3.07
CA VAL A 40 -20.57 10.76 -3.85
C VAL A 40 -19.77 9.46 -3.92
N ARG A 41 -19.64 8.90 -5.12
CA ARG A 41 -18.99 7.60 -5.33
C ARG A 41 -17.56 7.79 -5.83
N GLY A 42 -16.59 7.11 -5.23
CA GLY A 42 -15.19 7.18 -5.63
C GLY A 42 -14.52 5.84 -5.81
N VAL A 43 -13.38 5.85 -6.50
CA VAL A 43 -12.46 4.71 -6.54
C VAL A 43 -11.15 5.07 -5.83
N ILE A 44 -10.72 4.22 -4.90
CA ILE A 44 -9.59 4.48 -3.99
C ILE A 44 -8.55 3.36 -4.06
N GLY A 45 -7.30 3.67 -3.67
CA GLY A 45 -6.31 2.64 -3.30
C GLY A 45 -6.79 1.82 -2.08
N SER A 46 -6.55 0.51 -2.09
CA SER A 46 -7.11 -0.44 -1.10
C SER A 46 -6.75 -0.11 0.35
N GLU A 47 -5.55 0.43 0.59
CA GLU A 47 -5.05 0.77 1.93
C GLU A 47 -5.84 1.91 2.60
N LYS A 48 -6.67 2.64 1.85
CA LYS A 48 -7.59 3.65 2.42
C LYS A 48 -8.94 3.05 2.82
N LYS A 49 -9.25 1.80 2.42
CA LYS A 49 -10.58 1.21 2.65
C LYS A 49 -10.95 1.18 4.14
N PRO A 50 -10.07 0.77 5.06
CA PRO A 50 -10.41 0.77 6.50
C PRO A 50 -10.81 2.15 7.04
N PHE A 51 -10.25 3.24 6.49
CA PHE A 51 -10.62 4.61 6.86
C PHE A 51 -12.01 5.00 6.35
N PHE A 52 -12.32 4.75 5.07
CA PHE A 52 -13.64 5.09 4.51
C PHE A 52 -14.78 4.18 5.02
N ASP A 53 -14.44 2.97 5.48
CA ASP A 53 -15.39 2.06 6.13
C ASP A 53 -15.68 2.46 7.60
N ASP A 54 -14.90 3.35 8.22
CA ASP A 54 -15.09 3.77 9.62
C ASP A 54 -16.43 4.49 9.79
N PRO A 55 -17.34 4.02 10.67
CA PRO A 55 -18.58 4.73 10.97
C PRO A 55 -18.37 6.18 11.43
N GLN A 56 -17.25 6.50 12.07
CA GLN A 56 -16.92 7.88 12.48
C GLN A 56 -16.57 8.76 11.29
N VAL A 57 -15.89 8.22 10.27
CA VAL A 57 -15.58 8.93 9.02
C VAL A 57 -16.85 9.13 8.20
N GLN A 58 -17.70 8.12 8.12
CA GLN A 58 -19.01 8.22 7.47
C GLN A 58 -19.91 9.24 8.17
N ALA A 59 -19.93 9.24 9.50
CA ALA A 59 -20.66 10.24 10.28
C ALA A 59 -20.09 11.66 10.10
N ALA A 60 -18.75 11.80 9.98
CA ALA A 60 -18.12 13.07 9.68
C ALA A 60 -18.59 13.60 8.32
N PHE A 61 -18.58 12.80 7.25
CA PHE A 61 -19.13 13.21 5.95
C PHE A 61 -20.63 13.52 6.01
N ALA A 62 -21.41 12.76 6.77
CA ALA A 62 -22.85 13.00 6.92
C ALA A 62 -23.18 14.36 7.55
N LYS A 63 -22.33 14.88 8.46
CA LYS A 63 -22.46 16.25 9.00
C LYS A 63 -22.39 17.32 7.91
N HIS A 64 -21.72 17.02 6.79
CA HIS A 64 -21.63 17.88 5.61
C HIS A 64 -22.65 17.53 4.52
N GLY A 65 -23.64 16.69 4.83
CA GLY A 65 -24.69 16.30 3.87
C GLY A 65 -24.21 15.31 2.81
N LEU A 66 -23.09 14.63 3.03
CA LEU A 66 -22.50 13.70 2.06
C LEU A 66 -22.58 12.25 2.54
N ARG A 67 -22.88 11.34 1.62
CA ARG A 67 -22.67 9.90 1.76
C ARG A 67 -21.57 9.48 0.79
N VAL A 68 -20.37 9.20 1.30
CA VAL A 68 -19.23 8.79 0.46
C VAL A 68 -19.22 7.27 0.35
N GLU A 69 -19.29 6.76 -0.88
CA GLU A 69 -19.21 5.34 -1.19
C GLU A 69 -17.94 5.08 -2.01
N VAL A 70 -17.20 4.01 -1.69
CA VAL A 70 -15.92 3.75 -2.34
C VAL A 70 -15.78 2.31 -2.83
N ASP A 71 -15.23 2.17 -4.04
CA ASP A 71 -14.70 0.91 -4.56
C ASP A 71 -13.16 0.95 -4.52
N THR A 72 -12.51 -0.22 -4.47
CA THR A 72 -11.04 -0.31 -4.40
C THR A 72 -10.44 -0.84 -5.70
N ALA A 73 -9.34 -0.24 -6.12
CA ALA A 73 -8.47 -0.78 -7.18
C ALA A 73 -7.00 -0.38 -6.92
N GLY A 74 -6.05 -1.09 -7.53
CA GLY A 74 -4.64 -0.68 -7.46
C GLY A 74 -4.47 0.69 -8.13
N SER A 75 -3.67 1.61 -7.56
CA SER A 75 -3.64 3.00 -8.05
C SER A 75 -3.23 3.14 -9.52
N ARG A 76 -2.42 2.20 -10.05
CA ARG A 76 -2.14 2.15 -11.49
C ARG A 76 -3.38 1.73 -12.29
N GLN A 77 -4.12 0.73 -11.82
CA GLN A 77 -5.39 0.31 -12.45
C GLN A 77 -6.39 1.47 -12.49
N ILE A 78 -6.48 2.28 -11.43
CA ILE A 78 -7.33 3.49 -11.41
C ILE A 78 -7.00 4.42 -12.58
N ALA A 79 -5.73 4.59 -12.92
CA ALA A 79 -5.29 5.45 -14.01
C ALA A 79 -5.32 4.80 -15.41
N THR A 80 -5.54 3.48 -15.52
CA THR A 80 -5.31 2.74 -16.77
C THR A 80 -6.49 1.90 -17.24
N SER A 81 -7.18 1.19 -16.34
CA SER A 81 -8.16 0.16 -16.72
C SER A 81 -9.51 0.29 -16.02
N VAL A 82 -9.61 1.05 -14.93
CA VAL A 82 -10.89 1.32 -14.26
C VAL A 82 -11.74 2.25 -15.14
N ASP A 83 -13.02 1.91 -15.30
CA ASP A 83 -14.01 2.79 -15.92
C ASP A 83 -14.37 3.94 -14.98
N LEU A 84 -13.65 5.05 -15.11
CA LEU A 84 -13.86 6.27 -14.33
C LEU A 84 -15.18 7.00 -14.64
N GLY A 85 -15.95 6.56 -15.64
CA GLY A 85 -17.28 7.10 -15.93
C GLY A 85 -18.32 6.79 -14.85
N LYS A 86 -18.04 5.80 -13.98
CA LYS A 86 -18.93 5.34 -12.90
C LYS A 86 -18.73 6.08 -11.57
N TYR A 87 -17.75 6.98 -11.50
CA TYR A 87 -17.30 7.60 -10.25
C TYR A 87 -17.34 9.13 -10.36
N ASP A 88 -17.50 9.77 -9.20
CA ASP A 88 -17.41 11.21 -8.99
C ASP A 88 -15.97 11.66 -8.68
N PHE A 89 -15.14 10.76 -8.15
CA PHE A 89 -13.71 11.01 -7.93
C PHE A 89 -12.84 9.76 -8.06
N ALA A 90 -11.56 9.98 -8.29
CA ALA A 90 -10.52 8.96 -8.15
C ALA A 90 -9.52 9.40 -7.07
N PHE A 91 -9.06 8.47 -6.24
CA PHE A 91 -8.13 8.76 -5.15
C PHE A 91 -6.96 7.76 -5.11
N PRO A 92 -6.09 7.79 -6.14
CA PRO A 92 -4.87 6.99 -6.14
C PRO A 92 -3.93 7.42 -5.01
N SER A 93 -3.11 6.47 -4.56
CA SER A 93 -2.04 6.68 -3.57
C SER A 93 -0.76 7.22 -4.21
N SER A 94 -0.88 7.91 -5.35
CA SER A 94 0.21 8.16 -6.29
C SER A 94 0.02 9.48 -7.02
N VAL A 95 0.99 10.39 -6.91
CA VAL A 95 1.00 11.64 -7.68
C VAL A 95 1.05 11.37 -9.19
N PRO A 96 1.95 10.50 -9.72
CA PRO A 96 1.95 10.20 -11.15
C PRO A 96 0.60 9.70 -11.69
N ALA A 97 -0.06 8.78 -10.97
CA ALA A 97 -1.38 8.29 -11.38
C ALA A 97 -2.44 9.39 -11.31
N ALA A 98 -2.43 10.23 -10.27
CA ALA A 98 -3.36 11.34 -10.13
C ALA A 98 -3.20 12.38 -11.24
N GLU A 99 -1.96 12.72 -11.62
CA GLU A 99 -1.70 13.66 -12.71
C GLU A 99 -2.19 13.11 -14.06
N LYS A 100 -1.99 11.81 -14.34
CA LYS A 100 -2.56 11.17 -15.52
C LYS A 100 -4.09 11.27 -15.54
N ILE A 101 -4.74 10.92 -14.43
CA ILE A 101 -6.21 10.96 -14.31
C ILE A 101 -6.72 12.39 -14.47
N LYS A 102 -6.06 13.37 -13.84
CA LYS A 102 -6.40 14.78 -13.94
C LYS A 102 -6.34 15.27 -15.38
N GLN A 103 -5.31 14.90 -16.13
CA GLN A 103 -5.18 15.23 -17.55
C GLN A 103 -6.27 14.58 -18.39
N ASP A 104 -6.51 13.28 -18.23
CA ASP A 104 -7.52 12.52 -19.00
C ASP A 104 -8.94 13.04 -18.75
N ARG A 105 -9.26 13.33 -17.49
CA ARG A 105 -10.59 13.77 -17.04
C ARG A 105 -10.75 15.28 -17.09
N LYS A 106 -9.68 16.02 -17.47
CA LYS A 106 -9.63 17.48 -17.47
C LYS A 106 -10.08 18.08 -16.15
N ALA A 107 -9.72 17.43 -15.04
CA ALA A 107 -10.09 17.88 -13.71
C ALA A 107 -9.38 19.21 -13.38
N ALA A 108 -10.13 20.18 -12.84
CA ALA A 108 -9.62 21.53 -12.61
C ALA A 108 -8.55 21.59 -11.50
N ARG A 109 -8.62 20.68 -10.52
CA ARG A 109 -7.76 20.68 -9.33
C ARG A 109 -7.57 19.27 -8.81
N THR A 110 -6.66 19.12 -7.85
CA THR A 110 -6.44 17.91 -7.06
C THR A 110 -6.29 18.28 -5.59
N PHE A 111 -6.52 17.32 -4.70
CA PHE A 111 -6.36 17.47 -3.25
C PHE A 111 -5.40 16.39 -2.75
N SER A 112 -4.49 16.72 -1.84
CA SER A 112 -3.56 15.75 -1.24
C SER A 112 -3.64 15.82 0.28
N PRO A 113 -4.72 15.30 0.88
CA PRO A 113 -4.99 15.49 2.31
C PRO A 113 -3.94 14.83 3.20
N PHE A 114 -3.36 13.72 2.74
CA PHE A 114 -2.39 12.97 3.50
C PHE A 114 -1.41 12.16 2.64
N TYR A 115 -0.38 11.65 3.29
CA TYR A 115 0.67 10.82 2.69
C TYR A 115 1.14 9.73 3.65
N SER A 116 1.82 8.73 3.11
CA SER A 116 2.49 7.69 3.87
C SER A 116 3.87 7.42 3.27
N PRO A 117 4.95 7.43 4.07
CA PRO A 117 6.22 6.86 3.66
C PRO A 117 6.08 5.40 3.23
N MET A 118 6.90 4.97 2.26
CA MET A 118 7.16 3.55 2.06
C MET A 118 8.04 3.02 3.18
N ALA A 119 7.69 1.85 3.69
CA ALA A 119 8.38 1.16 4.77
C ALA A 119 8.45 -0.34 4.50
N ILE A 120 9.20 -1.05 5.34
CA ILE A 120 9.36 -2.50 5.30
C ILE A 120 8.92 -3.07 6.63
N ALA A 121 7.83 -3.83 6.63
CA ALA A 121 7.42 -4.62 7.78
C ALA A 121 8.26 -5.91 7.83
N THR A 122 8.85 -6.19 8.98
CA THR A 122 9.73 -7.34 9.21
C THR A 122 9.64 -7.80 10.67
N PHE A 123 10.53 -8.70 11.07
CA PHE A 123 10.63 -9.24 12.43
C PHE A 123 12.04 -9.00 12.98
N GLU A 124 12.16 -8.86 14.29
CA GLU A 124 13.43 -8.65 14.99
C GLU A 124 14.51 -9.67 14.59
N PRO A 125 14.26 -11.00 14.56
CA PRO A 125 15.29 -11.96 14.15
C PRO A 125 15.73 -11.80 12.69
N ILE A 126 14.86 -11.26 11.83
CA ILE A 126 15.17 -10.98 10.43
C ILE A 126 15.99 -9.70 10.31
N ALA A 127 15.59 -8.63 11.00
CA ALA A 127 16.33 -7.38 11.07
C ALA A 127 17.76 -7.60 11.58
N ASP A 128 17.93 -8.37 12.66
CA ASP A 128 19.23 -8.70 13.24
C ASP A 128 20.17 -9.41 12.26
N VAL A 129 19.64 -10.35 11.48
CA VAL A 129 20.41 -11.05 10.43
C VAL A 129 20.89 -10.05 9.37
N LEU A 130 20.04 -9.12 8.96
CA LEU A 130 20.38 -8.11 7.96
C LEU A 130 21.31 -7.03 8.50
N THR A 131 21.24 -6.72 9.79
CA THR A 131 22.19 -5.84 10.48
C THR A 131 23.58 -6.45 10.51
N LYS A 132 23.69 -7.74 10.85
CA LYS A 132 24.97 -8.49 10.78
C LYS A 132 25.51 -8.57 9.35
N ALA A 133 24.63 -8.62 8.35
CA ALA A 133 25.00 -8.56 6.94
C ALA A 133 25.34 -7.14 6.45
N GLY A 134 25.19 -6.11 7.29
CA GLY A 134 25.53 -4.72 7.00
C GLY A 134 24.50 -3.97 6.13
N VAL A 135 23.34 -4.57 5.86
CA VAL A 135 22.26 -3.99 5.03
C VAL A 135 21.29 -3.16 5.87
N VAL A 136 21.07 -3.53 7.12
CA VAL A 136 20.23 -2.77 8.06
C VAL A 136 21.11 -2.10 9.11
N HIS A 137 20.78 -0.85 9.48
CA HIS A 137 21.48 -0.11 10.53
C HIS A 137 20.52 0.78 11.31
N ASP A 138 20.88 1.15 12.54
CA ASP A 138 20.14 2.15 13.29
C ASP A 138 20.35 3.55 12.70
N SER A 139 19.29 4.34 12.61
CA SER A 139 19.34 5.73 12.13
C SER A 139 20.04 6.70 13.11
N GLY A 140 20.35 6.23 14.33
CA GLY A 140 20.73 7.09 15.47
C GLY A 140 19.58 7.93 16.03
N SER A 141 18.36 7.81 15.46
CA SER A 141 17.19 8.64 15.79
C SER A 141 15.95 7.79 16.13
N GLY A 142 16.16 6.58 16.64
CA GLY A 142 15.08 5.73 17.19
C GLY A 142 14.31 4.88 16.17
N TYR A 143 14.82 4.71 14.95
CA TYR A 143 14.28 3.79 13.94
C TYR A 143 15.40 3.11 13.18
N GLN A 144 15.09 2.01 12.49
CA GLN A 144 16.05 1.25 11.71
C GLN A 144 15.88 1.53 10.21
N VAL A 145 17.00 1.50 9.50
CA VAL A 145 17.12 1.81 8.08
C VAL A 145 17.60 0.60 7.31
N LEU A 146 16.94 0.30 6.18
CA LEU A 146 17.47 -0.59 5.15
C LEU A 146 18.21 0.24 4.10
N ASP A 147 19.51 0.00 3.95
CA ASP A 147 20.34 0.62 2.91
C ASP A 147 20.00 -0.01 1.55
N VAL A 148 19.28 0.74 0.69
CA VAL A 148 18.76 0.22 -0.58
C VAL A 148 19.90 -0.19 -1.49
N LYS A 149 21.02 0.54 -1.50
CA LYS A 149 22.17 0.23 -2.35
C LYS A 149 22.79 -1.11 -1.96
N LYS A 150 23.09 -1.31 -0.68
CA LYS A 150 23.63 -2.60 -0.19
C LYS A 150 22.65 -3.75 -0.37
N TYR A 151 21.36 -3.48 -0.22
CA TYR A 151 20.32 -4.45 -0.52
C TYR A 151 20.32 -4.84 -2.00
N LEU A 152 20.39 -3.88 -2.94
CA LEU A 152 20.48 -4.18 -4.36
C LEU A 152 21.76 -4.95 -4.71
N ASP A 153 22.89 -4.64 -4.09
CA ASP A 153 24.14 -5.41 -4.25
C ASP A 153 23.98 -6.86 -3.77
N MET A 154 23.26 -7.06 -2.65
CA MET A 154 22.96 -8.39 -2.11
C MET A 154 22.05 -9.19 -3.06
N VAL A 155 21.00 -8.56 -3.61
CA VAL A 155 20.11 -9.18 -4.59
C VAL A 155 20.84 -9.50 -5.88
N GLY A 156 21.67 -8.59 -6.40
CA GLY A 156 22.43 -8.78 -7.63
C GLY A 156 23.40 -9.97 -7.56
N LYS A 157 23.90 -10.30 -6.37
CA LYS A 157 24.71 -11.51 -6.11
C LYS A 157 23.90 -12.80 -5.99
N GLY A 158 22.57 -12.72 -6.02
CA GLY A 158 21.66 -13.85 -5.82
C GLY A 158 21.72 -14.42 -4.40
N THR A 159 22.05 -13.59 -3.41
CA THR A 159 22.24 -14.00 -2.02
C THR A 159 20.99 -14.68 -1.47
N ARG A 160 21.18 -15.80 -0.76
CA ARG A 160 20.11 -16.57 -0.11
C ARG A 160 20.19 -16.46 1.39
N TRP A 161 19.07 -16.62 2.08
CA TRP A 161 19.05 -16.54 3.54
C TRP A 161 19.98 -17.58 4.20
N ASP A 162 20.00 -18.82 3.71
CA ASP A 162 20.88 -19.89 4.20
C ASP A 162 22.37 -19.67 3.92
N SER A 163 22.72 -18.71 3.05
CA SER A 163 24.10 -18.32 2.78
C SER A 163 24.60 -17.14 3.62
N LEU A 164 23.72 -16.48 4.39
CA LEU A 164 24.11 -15.36 5.25
C LEU A 164 24.91 -15.88 6.47
N PRO A 165 26.13 -15.38 6.72
CA PRO A 165 26.97 -15.85 7.81
C PRO A 165 26.27 -15.75 9.18
N GLY A 166 26.22 -16.88 9.91
CA GLY A 166 25.63 -16.93 11.24
C GLY A 166 24.10 -16.82 11.27
N ASN A 167 23.42 -16.91 10.12
CA ASN A 167 21.95 -16.92 10.09
C ASN A 167 21.39 -18.25 10.61
N THR A 168 20.97 -18.24 11.87
CA THR A 168 20.23 -19.32 12.51
C THR A 168 18.74 -19.00 12.67
N ALA A 169 18.35 -17.73 12.52
CA ALA A 169 16.98 -17.26 12.73
C ALA A 169 16.04 -17.65 11.58
N TYR A 170 16.53 -17.57 10.33
CA TYR A 170 15.74 -17.89 9.14
C TYR A 170 16.61 -18.50 8.04
N PRO A 171 17.11 -19.74 8.19
CA PRO A 171 17.99 -20.40 7.22
C PRO A 171 17.20 -20.97 6.02
N ALA A 172 16.26 -20.19 5.49
CA ALA A 172 15.44 -20.60 4.36
C ALA A 172 16.29 -20.67 3.09
N ARG A 173 16.07 -21.72 2.28
CA ARG A 173 16.66 -21.82 0.94
C ARG A 173 15.92 -20.91 -0.05
N LYS A 174 15.80 -19.62 0.26
CA LYS A 174 15.13 -18.59 -0.57
C LYS A 174 16.09 -17.42 -0.79
N ARG A 175 15.94 -16.69 -1.90
CA ARG A 175 16.65 -15.41 -2.11
C ARG A 175 16.22 -14.40 -1.04
N VAL A 176 17.14 -13.52 -0.67
CA VAL A 176 16.83 -12.38 0.19
C VAL A 176 16.11 -11.34 -0.67
N LEU A 177 14.78 -11.35 -0.62
CA LEU A 177 13.92 -10.43 -1.35
C LEU A 177 12.90 -9.82 -0.41
N LEU A 178 12.54 -8.56 -0.66
CA LEU A 178 11.38 -7.91 -0.08
C LEU A 178 10.13 -8.38 -0.84
N THR A 179 9.14 -8.90 -0.11
CA THR A 179 7.81 -9.17 -0.68
C THR A 179 7.15 -7.85 -1.07
N THR A 180 6.66 -7.73 -2.30
CA THR A 180 5.89 -6.58 -2.80
C THR A 180 4.74 -7.08 -3.67
N THR A 181 3.76 -6.21 -3.89
CA THR A 181 2.63 -6.43 -4.79
C THR A 181 3.05 -6.52 -6.27
N ASP A 182 2.10 -6.86 -7.14
CA ASP A 182 2.28 -6.84 -8.59
C ASP A 182 2.46 -5.41 -9.11
N VAL A 183 3.64 -5.15 -9.69
CA VAL A 183 4.04 -3.86 -10.27
C VAL A 183 3.16 -3.40 -11.43
N ARG A 184 2.43 -4.32 -12.06
CA ARG A 184 1.49 -4.02 -13.16
C ARG A 184 0.18 -3.41 -12.67
N THR A 185 -0.12 -3.48 -11.39
CA THR A 185 -1.42 -3.03 -10.86
C THR A 185 -1.30 -2.13 -9.63
N SER A 186 -0.34 -2.40 -8.75
CA SER A 186 -0.22 -1.77 -7.44
C SER A 186 0.76 -0.61 -7.40
N ASN A 187 0.43 0.40 -6.59
CA ASN A 187 1.33 1.53 -6.36
C ASN A 187 2.46 1.22 -5.39
N SER A 188 2.28 0.38 -4.37
CA SER A 188 3.39 0.04 -3.46
C SER A 188 4.58 -0.52 -4.24
N ALA A 189 4.31 -1.42 -5.19
CA ALA A 189 5.32 -1.92 -6.12
C ALA A 189 5.87 -0.85 -7.05
N ALA A 190 5.05 0.10 -7.52
CA ALA A 190 5.52 1.22 -8.33
C ALA A 190 6.42 2.20 -7.54
N MET A 191 6.17 2.43 -6.25
CA MET A 191 7.02 3.24 -5.38
C MET A 191 8.31 2.50 -5.01
N TYR A 192 8.24 1.19 -4.76
CA TYR A 192 9.43 0.36 -4.61
C TYR A 192 10.28 0.34 -5.87
N LEU A 193 9.64 0.28 -7.05
CA LEU A 193 10.29 0.43 -8.34
C LEU A 193 10.95 1.82 -8.47
N ALA A 194 10.27 2.89 -8.06
CA ALA A 194 10.85 4.23 -8.07
C ALA A 194 12.11 4.31 -7.19
N ILE A 195 12.04 3.86 -5.93
CA ILE A 195 13.17 3.83 -4.99
C ILE A 195 14.35 3.06 -5.57
N THR A 196 14.11 1.83 -6.02
CA THR A 196 15.18 0.95 -6.50
C THR A 196 15.75 1.40 -7.84
N SER A 197 14.92 1.98 -8.72
CA SER A 197 15.38 2.53 -9.99
C SER A 197 16.24 3.78 -9.79
N TYR A 198 15.91 4.64 -8.82
CA TYR A 198 16.72 5.81 -8.47
C TYR A 198 18.14 5.40 -8.06
N VAL A 199 18.25 4.46 -7.12
CA VAL A 199 19.55 3.95 -6.65
C VAL A 199 20.30 3.21 -7.76
N ALA A 200 19.62 2.37 -8.54
CA ALA A 200 20.23 1.65 -9.67
C ALA A 200 20.69 2.60 -10.79
N ASN A 201 20.13 3.81 -10.87
CA ASN A 201 20.52 4.85 -11.82
C ASN A 201 21.63 5.76 -11.27
N GLY A 202 22.24 5.43 -10.13
CA GLY A 202 23.32 6.22 -9.54
C GLY A 202 22.81 7.43 -8.76
N ASP A 203 21.74 7.24 -8.00
CA ASP A 203 21.09 8.25 -7.16
C ASP A 203 20.52 9.42 -8.00
N ASP A 204 19.86 9.08 -9.11
CA ASP A 204 19.20 10.05 -10.01
C ASP A 204 17.90 9.49 -10.61
N VAL A 205 16.94 10.37 -10.90
CA VAL A 205 15.64 9.97 -11.45
C VAL A 205 15.81 9.48 -12.88
N VAL A 206 15.22 8.31 -13.19
CA VAL A 206 15.18 7.79 -14.56
C VAL A 206 14.34 8.71 -15.45
N ASN A 207 14.96 9.31 -16.47
CA ASN A 207 14.34 10.32 -17.34
C ASN A 207 14.51 10.05 -18.84
N SER A 208 15.05 8.89 -19.22
CA SER A 208 15.25 8.51 -20.62
C SER A 208 15.05 7.02 -20.86
N SER A 209 14.76 6.65 -22.10
CA SER A 209 14.61 5.24 -22.51
C SER A 209 15.92 4.44 -22.34
N ALA A 210 17.08 5.07 -22.57
CA ALA A 210 18.38 4.42 -22.39
C ALA A 210 18.65 4.09 -20.92
N GLN A 211 18.38 5.02 -20.00
CA GLN A 211 18.45 4.76 -18.56
C GLN A 211 17.45 3.68 -18.15
N THR A 212 16.20 3.74 -18.67
CA THR A 212 15.17 2.75 -18.38
C THR A 212 15.64 1.33 -18.71
N ALA A 213 16.18 1.11 -19.91
CA ALA A 213 16.69 -0.18 -20.33
C ALA A 213 17.85 -0.67 -19.45
N LYS A 214 18.80 0.22 -19.12
CA LYS A 214 19.95 -0.09 -18.25
C LYS A 214 19.51 -0.50 -16.85
N VAL A 215 18.63 0.29 -16.24
CA VAL A 215 18.18 0.11 -14.85
C VAL A 215 17.26 -1.10 -14.72
N ALA A 216 16.47 -1.40 -15.75
CA ALA A 216 15.60 -2.57 -15.79
C ALA A 216 16.37 -3.89 -15.62
N GLU A 217 17.61 -4.02 -16.09
CA GLU A 217 18.43 -5.23 -15.89
C GLU A 217 18.65 -5.53 -14.41
N THR A 218 18.94 -4.50 -13.61
CA THR A 218 19.23 -4.64 -12.19
C THR A 218 17.97 -4.90 -11.37
N ILE A 219 16.86 -4.21 -11.68
CA ILE A 219 15.68 -4.19 -10.81
C ILE A 219 14.63 -5.25 -11.18
N SER A 220 14.62 -5.77 -12.41
CA SER A 220 13.60 -6.76 -12.82
C SER A 220 13.58 -8.02 -11.94
N PRO A 221 14.72 -8.60 -11.52
CA PRO A 221 14.74 -9.76 -10.63
C PRO A 221 13.99 -9.52 -9.31
N LEU A 222 13.94 -8.28 -8.81
CA LEU A 222 13.21 -7.93 -7.59
C LEU A 222 11.73 -8.28 -7.70
N PHE A 223 11.15 -8.19 -8.89
CA PHE A 223 9.74 -8.48 -9.15
C PHE A 223 9.56 -9.91 -9.66
N LEU A 224 10.36 -10.30 -10.65
CA LEU A 224 10.22 -11.59 -11.31
C LEU A 224 10.43 -12.77 -10.35
N ASP A 225 11.31 -12.66 -9.36
CA ASP A 225 11.74 -13.81 -8.54
C ASP A 225 10.92 -14.06 -7.27
N GLN A 226 9.85 -13.30 -7.03
CA GLN A 226 9.02 -13.43 -5.82
C GLN A 226 7.99 -14.56 -5.89
N GLY A 227 7.63 -15.01 -7.10
CA GLY A 227 6.50 -15.92 -7.31
C GLY A 227 5.19 -15.16 -7.48
N TYR A 228 4.07 -15.70 -6.97
CA TYR A 228 2.77 -15.04 -7.02
C TYR A 228 2.80 -13.73 -6.21
N SER A 229 2.21 -12.66 -6.77
CA SER A 229 2.16 -11.34 -6.16
C SER A 229 0.73 -10.83 -6.15
N GLU A 230 0.30 -10.27 -5.02
CA GLU A 230 -1.03 -9.68 -4.85
C GLU A 230 -1.17 -8.37 -5.63
N SER A 231 -2.40 -8.05 -6.07
CA SER A 231 -2.67 -6.84 -6.84
C SER A 231 -2.80 -5.57 -6.00
N SER A 232 -2.89 -5.70 -4.68
CA SER A 232 -3.07 -4.59 -3.74
C SER A 232 -2.25 -4.80 -2.47
N SER A 233 -1.90 -3.71 -1.78
CA SER A 233 -0.91 -3.75 -0.68
C SER A 233 -1.49 -4.23 0.65
N GLU A 234 -2.81 -4.38 0.73
CA GLU A 234 -3.48 -4.83 1.95
C GLU A 234 -3.24 -6.33 2.18
N ALA A 235 -3.39 -7.16 1.14
CA ALA A 235 -3.27 -8.60 1.27
C ALA A 235 -1.86 -9.07 1.74
N PRO A 236 -0.74 -8.56 1.21
CA PRO A 236 0.59 -8.92 1.73
C PRO A 236 0.84 -8.47 3.17
N PHE A 237 0.20 -7.39 3.62
CA PHE A 237 0.32 -6.92 4.99
C PHE A 237 -0.50 -7.80 5.96
N GLU A 238 -1.71 -8.19 5.57
CA GLU A 238 -2.50 -9.19 6.32
C GLU A 238 -1.76 -10.53 6.45
N ASP A 239 -1.10 -10.97 5.37
CA ASP A 239 -0.21 -12.15 5.40
C ASP A 239 0.94 -11.99 6.40
N TYR A 240 1.54 -10.81 6.49
CA TYR A 240 2.59 -10.49 7.47
C TYR A 240 2.06 -10.57 8.91
N LEU A 241 0.88 -10.01 9.16
CA LEU A 241 0.24 -10.03 10.49
C LEU A 241 -0.10 -11.47 10.91
N ALA A 242 -0.75 -12.23 10.01
CA ALA A 242 -1.33 -13.54 10.31
C ALA A 242 -0.34 -14.71 10.19
N MET A 243 0.53 -14.72 9.18
CA MET A 243 1.36 -15.89 8.84
C MET A 243 2.81 -15.77 9.32
N GLY A 244 3.23 -14.56 9.70
CA GLY A 244 4.53 -14.31 10.32
C GLY A 244 5.75 -14.54 9.43
N ALA A 245 6.93 -14.51 10.05
CA ALA A 245 8.23 -14.52 9.37
C ALA A 245 8.46 -15.74 8.46
N GLY A 246 7.80 -16.87 8.74
CA GLY A 246 7.94 -18.11 7.97
C GLY A 246 7.46 -17.98 6.51
N LYS A 247 6.34 -17.27 6.29
CA LYS A 247 5.81 -17.01 4.96
C LYS A 247 6.36 -15.71 4.39
N THR A 248 6.24 -14.63 5.17
CA THR A 248 6.49 -13.24 4.72
C THR A 248 7.52 -12.59 5.65
N PRO A 249 8.83 -12.91 5.51
CA PRO A 249 9.87 -12.42 6.40
C PRO A 249 10.06 -10.90 6.30
N MET A 250 9.82 -10.31 5.13
CA MET A 250 9.88 -8.88 4.88
C MET A 250 8.86 -8.49 3.81
N VAL A 251 8.10 -7.41 4.03
CA VAL A 251 7.12 -6.92 3.07
C VAL A 251 7.20 -5.40 2.92
N VAL A 252 7.13 -4.91 1.68
CA VAL A 252 7.03 -3.48 1.36
C VAL A 252 5.60 -3.02 1.59
N ILE A 253 5.43 -2.02 2.45
CA ILE A 253 4.13 -1.50 2.88
C ILE A 253 4.13 0.02 2.90
N TYR A 254 2.93 0.58 3.05
CA TYR A 254 2.79 1.95 3.53
C TYR A 254 2.98 1.97 5.05
N GLU A 255 3.77 2.91 5.58
CA GLU A 255 3.90 3.14 7.04
C GLU A 255 2.53 3.21 7.74
N ALA A 256 1.55 3.86 7.09
CA ALA A 256 0.20 4.01 7.63
C ALA A 256 -0.47 2.68 8.00
N GLN A 257 -0.24 1.61 7.23
CA GLN A 257 -0.80 0.28 7.53
C GLN A 257 -0.26 -0.28 8.86
N TYR A 258 1.02 -0.07 9.16
CA TYR A 258 1.61 -0.50 10.43
C TYR A 258 1.23 0.44 11.58
N ALA A 259 1.23 1.75 11.31
CA ALA A 259 0.93 2.78 12.28
C ALA A 259 -0.53 2.74 12.76
N SER A 260 -1.49 2.40 11.89
CA SER A 260 -2.91 2.27 12.25
C SER A 260 -3.12 1.27 13.38
N HIS A 261 -2.52 0.08 13.29
CA HIS A 261 -2.59 -0.95 14.35
C HIS A 261 -1.86 -0.52 15.62
N LEU A 262 -0.70 0.12 15.50
CA LEU A 262 0.00 0.68 16.68
C LEU A 262 -0.86 1.71 17.42
N PHE A 263 -1.51 2.62 16.70
CA PHE A 263 -2.35 3.66 17.28
C PHE A 263 -3.68 3.12 17.81
N ALA A 264 -4.24 2.10 17.17
CA ALA A 264 -5.42 1.40 17.66
C ALA A 264 -5.14 0.61 18.95
N GLY A 265 -3.89 0.17 19.15
CA GLY A 265 -3.52 -0.66 20.30
C GLY A 265 -4.25 -2.01 20.31
N ASP A 266 -4.62 -2.52 19.13
CA ASP A 266 -5.43 -3.73 18.95
C ASP A 266 -4.64 -5.04 19.14
N GLY A 267 -3.33 -4.95 19.33
CA GLY A 267 -2.43 -6.08 19.54
C GLY A 267 -2.04 -6.82 18.26
N ALA A 268 -2.42 -6.32 17.07
CA ALA A 268 -2.01 -6.91 15.80
C ALA A 268 -0.48 -6.80 15.59
N ILE A 269 0.10 -5.67 16.01
CA ILE A 269 1.55 -5.48 16.04
C ILE A 269 2.15 -6.11 17.31
N ARG A 270 2.89 -7.19 17.12
CA ARG A 270 3.52 -7.94 18.22
C ARG A 270 4.89 -7.36 18.61
N PRO A 271 5.39 -7.64 19.83
CA PRO A 271 6.69 -7.13 20.28
C PRO A 271 7.90 -7.53 19.43
N ASP A 272 7.82 -8.63 18.67
CA ASP A 272 8.88 -9.10 17.77
C ASP A 272 8.80 -8.46 16.37
N MET A 273 7.72 -7.76 16.04
CA MET A 273 7.55 -7.08 14.77
C MET A 273 8.38 -5.78 14.73
N ARG A 274 8.94 -5.48 13.57
CA ARG A 274 9.77 -4.30 13.33
C ARG A 274 9.33 -3.60 12.05
N LEU A 275 9.47 -2.28 12.05
CA LEU A 275 9.28 -1.43 10.90
C LEU A 275 10.62 -0.81 10.51
N LEU A 276 11.12 -1.12 9.31
CA LEU A 276 12.32 -0.51 8.75
C LEU A 276 11.95 0.53 7.71
N TYR A 277 12.81 1.52 7.52
CA TYR A 277 12.66 2.52 6.45
C TYR A 277 13.73 2.30 5.39
N PRO A 278 13.39 2.13 4.10
CA PRO A 278 14.41 2.12 3.06
C PRO A 278 15.07 3.51 2.96
N SER A 279 16.37 3.55 2.66
CA SER A 279 17.11 4.78 2.38
C SER A 279 17.74 4.67 0.98
N PRO A 280 17.29 5.47 0.01
CA PRO A 280 16.20 6.44 0.11
C PRO A 280 14.81 5.77 0.22
N THR A 281 13.80 6.54 0.66
CA THR A 281 12.38 6.18 0.59
C THR A 281 11.60 7.13 -0.33
N VAL A 282 10.32 6.84 -0.56
CA VAL A 282 9.36 7.74 -1.21
C VAL A 282 8.23 8.06 -0.23
N LEU A 283 7.84 9.34 -0.18
CA LEU A 283 6.61 9.76 0.50
C LEU A 283 5.45 9.64 -0.48
N SER A 284 4.69 8.55 -0.37
CA SER A 284 3.54 8.32 -1.24
C SER A 284 2.42 9.29 -0.85
N LYS A 285 2.20 10.34 -1.65
CA LYS A 285 1.07 11.26 -1.45
C LYS A 285 -0.19 10.64 -2.01
N HIS A 286 -1.26 10.70 -1.23
CA HIS A 286 -2.57 10.22 -1.64
C HIS A 286 -3.26 11.42 -2.25
N THR A 287 -3.59 11.36 -3.54
CA THR A 287 -4.04 12.54 -4.29
C THR A 287 -5.41 12.29 -4.91
N LEU A 288 -6.42 12.99 -4.41
CA LEU A 288 -7.80 12.94 -4.87
C LEU A 288 -7.97 13.84 -6.11
N VAL A 289 -8.56 13.26 -7.15
CA VAL A 289 -8.94 13.93 -8.40
C VAL A 289 -10.47 13.95 -8.47
N PRO A 290 -11.11 15.11 -8.23
CA PRO A 290 -12.56 15.25 -8.29
C PRO A 290 -13.02 15.46 -9.75
N PHE A 291 -14.16 14.89 -10.11
CA PHE A 291 -14.78 15.06 -11.43
C PHE A 291 -16.02 15.96 -11.41
N ASN A 292 -16.50 16.35 -10.23
CA ASN A 292 -17.57 17.32 -10.03
C ASN A 292 -17.42 18.06 -8.69
N ASP A 293 -18.32 19.01 -8.42
CA ASP A 293 -18.24 19.88 -7.24
C ASP A 293 -18.47 19.14 -5.91
N ASN A 294 -19.34 18.13 -5.89
CA ASN A 294 -19.57 17.32 -4.69
C ASN A 294 -18.31 16.51 -4.34
N ALA A 295 -17.64 15.93 -5.33
CA ALA A 295 -16.34 15.29 -5.17
C ALA A 295 -15.24 16.28 -4.77
N ALA A 296 -15.29 17.52 -5.27
CA ALA A 296 -14.35 18.55 -4.85
C ALA A 296 -14.54 18.91 -3.37
N GLU A 297 -15.78 18.89 -2.88
CA GLU A 297 -16.07 19.06 -1.45
C GLU A 297 -15.52 17.90 -0.61
N VAL A 298 -15.63 16.64 -1.07
CA VAL A 298 -14.97 15.50 -0.39
C VAL A 298 -13.46 15.74 -0.25
N GLY A 299 -12.79 16.14 -1.33
CA GLY A 299 -11.36 16.45 -1.30
C GLY A 299 -11.01 17.62 -0.38
N ARG A 300 -11.85 18.66 -0.37
CA ARG A 300 -11.68 19.83 0.50
C ARG A 300 -11.83 19.45 1.98
N LEU A 301 -12.85 18.68 2.34
CA LEU A 301 -13.09 18.23 3.72
C LEU A 301 -11.92 17.40 4.24
N LEU A 302 -11.47 16.41 3.47
CA LEU A 302 -10.30 15.61 3.84
C LEU A 302 -9.05 16.48 4.07
N GLN A 303 -8.84 17.51 3.25
CA GLN A 303 -7.62 18.32 3.31
C GLN A 303 -7.66 19.44 4.35
N GLU A 304 -8.82 20.04 4.60
CA GLU A 304 -8.94 21.29 5.35
C GLU A 304 -9.63 21.13 6.71
N ASP A 305 -10.46 20.11 6.89
CA ASP A 305 -11.25 19.96 8.11
C ASP A 305 -10.44 19.25 9.21
N PRO A 306 -10.26 19.87 10.40
CA PRO A 306 -9.50 19.28 11.49
C PRO A 306 -10.08 17.98 12.07
N GLU A 307 -11.38 17.72 11.90
CA GLU A 307 -11.98 16.43 12.26
C GLU A 307 -11.43 15.31 11.38
N PHE A 308 -11.38 15.51 10.06
CA PHE A 308 -10.82 14.54 9.14
C PHE A 308 -9.33 14.34 9.37
N ALA A 309 -8.54 15.40 9.58
CA ALA A 309 -7.12 15.24 9.89
C ALA A 309 -6.88 14.34 11.13
N ARG A 310 -7.70 14.46 12.18
CA ARG A 310 -7.62 13.57 13.36
C ARG A 310 -8.00 12.13 13.04
N LEU A 311 -9.05 11.93 12.25
CA LEU A 311 -9.50 10.59 11.83
C LEU A 311 -8.45 9.91 10.93
N GLU A 312 -7.93 10.61 9.94
CA GLU A 312 -6.88 10.13 9.03
C GLU A 312 -5.62 9.71 9.79
N THR A 313 -5.21 10.51 10.79
CA THR A 313 -4.04 10.21 11.62
C THR A 313 -4.24 8.92 12.43
N ARG A 314 -5.46 8.62 12.91
CA ARG A 314 -5.73 7.34 13.60
C ARG A 314 -5.50 6.13 12.70
N TYR A 315 -5.66 6.31 11.39
CA TYR A 315 -5.34 5.31 10.37
C TYR A 315 -3.88 5.35 9.90
N GLY A 316 -3.01 6.02 10.66
CA GLY A 316 -1.57 6.03 10.40
C GLY A 316 -1.13 6.99 9.31
N PHE A 317 -2.04 7.74 8.70
CA PHE A 317 -1.69 8.70 7.66
C PHE A 317 -1.04 9.96 8.23
N ARG A 318 -0.03 10.48 7.54
CA ARG A 318 0.57 11.79 7.86
C ARG A 318 -0.21 12.89 7.14
N THR A 319 -0.78 13.80 7.92
CA THR A 319 -1.65 14.89 7.43
C THR A 319 -0.88 16.21 7.25
N ALA A 320 -1.55 17.23 6.70
CA ALA A 320 -0.99 18.58 6.57
C ALA A 320 -0.61 19.24 7.91
N ASP A 321 -1.26 18.85 9.02
CA ASP A 321 -0.82 19.23 10.37
C ASP A 321 0.10 18.15 10.97
N PRO A 322 1.44 18.35 10.98
CA PRO A 322 2.38 17.36 11.50
C PRO A 322 2.24 17.16 13.02
N LYS A 323 1.61 18.09 13.75
CA LYS A 323 1.46 17.98 15.21
C LYS A 323 0.47 16.91 15.61
N VAL A 324 -0.58 16.68 14.82
CA VAL A 324 -1.59 15.65 15.11
C VAL A 324 -0.96 14.26 15.07
N PHE A 325 -0.17 13.98 14.02
CA PHE A 325 0.58 12.73 13.89
C PHE A 325 1.64 12.56 14.98
N ALA A 326 2.45 13.59 15.23
CA ALA A 326 3.46 13.54 16.28
C ALA A 326 2.84 13.28 17.68
N GLY A 327 1.65 13.82 17.94
CA GLY A 327 0.90 13.57 19.17
C GLY A 327 0.48 12.10 19.33
N LEU A 328 -0.04 11.47 18.27
CA LEU A 328 -0.39 10.05 18.31
C LEU A 328 0.84 9.14 18.44
N VAL A 329 1.92 9.45 17.73
CA VAL A 329 3.20 8.72 17.86
C VAL A 329 3.70 8.76 19.31
N ALA A 330 3.75 9.95 19.92
CA ALA A 330 4.23 10.12 21.28
C ALA A 330 3.34 9.40 22.31
N SER A 331 2.01 9.55 22.19
CA SER A 331 1.06 8.92 23.12
C SER A 331 1.04 7.39 23.03
N SER A 332 1.24 6.85 21.82
CA SER A 332 1.30 5.40 21.56
C SER A 332 2.69 4.80 21.81
N LYS A 333 3.69 5.65 22.15
CA LYS A 333 5.12 5.27 22.24
C LYS A 333 5.59 4.51 21.00
N ALA A 334 5.06 4.90 19.83
CA ALA A 334 5.39 4.26 18.57
C ALA A 334 6.82 4.63 18.17
N GLY A 335 7.62 3.64 17.74
CA GLY A 335 8.97 3.84 17.19
C GLY A 335 8.97 4.40 15.77
N ILE A 336 8.08 5.36 15.49
CA ILE A 336 7.88 5.96 14.17
C ILE A 336 8.59 7.33 14.15
N PRO A 337 9.45 7.62 13.16
CA PRO A 337 10.14 8.89 13.06
C PRO A 337 9.18 10.05 12.77
N GLY A 338 9.41 11.21 13.38
CA GLY A 338 8.65 12.42 13.10
C GLY A 338 8.86 12.95 11.68
N SER A 339 10.05 12.75 11.11
CA SER A 339 10.41 13.15 9.75
C SER A 339 11.44 12.19 9.15
N LEU A 340 11.43 12.05 7.83
CA LEU A 340 12.43 11.30 7.06
C LEU A 340 13.21 12.29 6.18
N VAL A 341 14.53 12.09 6.07
CA VAL A 341 15.43 13.01 5.36
C VAL A 341 15.78 12.50 3.96
N ASP A 342 16.12 11.21 3.85
CA ASP A 342 16.50 10.58 2.58
C ASP A 342 15.25 10.15 1.80
N VAL A 343 14.57 11.13 1.22
CA VAL A 343 13.33 10.99 0.46
C VAL A 343 13.58 11.38 -0.99
N VAL A 344 13.12 10.55 -1.91
CA VAL A 344 13.18 10.81 -3.35
C VAL A 344 11.78 10.95 -3.95
N GLU A 345 11.68 11.64 -5.07
CA GLU A 345 10.46 11.74 -5.85
C GLU A 345 10.40 10.61 -6.89
N PRO A 346 9.23 10.01 -7.14
CA PRO A 346 9.09 9.05 -8.22
C PRO A 346 9.27 9.72 -9.59
N PRO A 347 9.67 8.96 -10.63
CA PRO A 347 9.67 9.47 -12.00
C PRO A 347 8.29 10.00 -12.43
N THR A 348 8.25 10.81 -13.49
CA THR A 348 6.98 11.20 -14.12
C THR A 348 6.17 9.96 -14.53
N TYR A 349 4.85 10.12 -14.71
CA TYR A 349 3.98 9.02 -15.09
C TYR A 349 4.52 8.26 -16.31
N GLU A 350 4.97 8.96 -17.35
CA GLU A 350 5.47 8.35 -18.59
C GLU A 350 6.75 7.53 -18.36
N HIS A 351 7.65 8.01 -17.50
CA HIS A 351 8.90 7.31 -17.20
C HIS A 351 8.67 6.11 -16.30
N LEU A 352 7.81 6.26 -15.29
CA LEU A 352 7.40 5.17 -14.41
C LEU A 352 6.69 4.07 -15.21
N GLU A 353 5.73 4.43 -16.06
CA GLU A 353 5.04 3.49 -16.94
C GLU A 353 6.00 2.78 -17.92
N ARG A 354 7.04 3.46 -18.40
CA ARG A 354 8.07 2.82 -19.24
C ARG A 354 8.86 1.77 -18.47
N LEU A 355 9.23 2.06 -17.22
CA LEU A 355 9.89 1.08 -16.34
C LEU A 355 8.98 -0.13 -16.10
N ILE A 356 7.71 0.11 -15.74
CA ILE A 356 6.71 -0.94 -15.49
C ILE A 356 6.52 -1.80 -16.74
N SER A 357 6.30 -1.18 -17.91
CA SER A 357 6.11 -1.88 -19.18
C SER A 357 7.32 -2.72 -19.58
N THR A 358 8.53 -2.23 -19.30
CA THR A 358 9.78 -2.97 -19.56
C THR A 358 9.87 -4.22 -18.67
N ILE A 359 9.46 -4.14 -17.41
CA ILE A 359 9.42 -5.29 -16.50
C ILE A 359 8.30 -6.26 -16.92
N GLU A 360 7.13 -5.75 -17.30
CA GLU A 360 6.01 -6.56 -17.81
C GLU A 360 6.40 -7.37 -19.05
N GLN A 361 7.11 -6.78 -20.00
CA GLN A 361 7.62 -7.50 -21.17
C GLN A 361 8.57 -8.64 -20.78
N ARG A 362 9.34 -8.48 -19.70
CA ARG A 362 10.22 -9.54 -19.18
C ARG A 362 9.44 -10.66 -18.49
N TYR A 363 8.32 -10.36 -17.81
CA TYR A 363 7.40 -11.40 -17.33
C TYR A 363 6.93 -12.29 -18.48
N LEU A 364 6.43 -11.67 -19.56
CA LEU A 364 5.94 -12.37 -20.74
C LEU A 364 7.04 -13.19 -21.44
N ALA A 365 8.24 -12.61 -21.59
CA ALA A 365 9.37 -13.30 -22.21
C ALA A 365 9.89 -14.49 -21.38
N SER A 366 9.72 -14.45 -20.04
CA SER A 366 10.12 -15.54 -19.14
C SER A 366 9.10 -16.70 -19.06
N GLY A 367 7.98 -16.61 -19.79
CA GLY A 367 6.92 -17.64 -19.79
C GLY A 367 6.12 -17.72 -18.48
N LYS A 368 6.22 -16.70 -17.60
CA LYS A 368 5.37 -16.59 -16.42
C LYS A 368 4.02 -15.98 -16.83
N PRO A 369 2.89 -16.69 -16.66
CA PRO A 369 1.59 -16.15 -17.03
C PRO A 369 1.29 -14.88 -16.24
N SER A 370 0.62 -13.94 -16.90
CA SER A 370 -0.01 -12.79 -16.24
C SER A 370 -1.04 -13.31 -15.25
N SER A 371 -0.87 -13.03 -13.96
CA SER A 371 -1.96 -13.16 -12.98
C SER A 371 -3.12 -12.25 -13.32
#